data_AF-A0A2E5ME33-F1
#
_entry.id   AF-A0A2E5ME33-F1
#
_cell.length_a   1.000
_cell.length_b   1.000
_cell.length_c   1.000
_cell.angle_alpha   90.00
_cell.angle_beta   90.00
_cell.angle_gamma   90.00
#
_symmetry.space_group_name_H-M   'P 1'
#
loop_
_entity.id
_entity.type
_entity.pdbx_description
1 polymer ?
#
loop_
_entity_poly.entity_id
_entity_poly.type
_entity_poly.pdbx_seq_one_letter_code
_entity_poly.pdbx_strand_id
1 'polypeptide(L)'
;MAPEPFTSLQYHLDKPGQEGLFKLAQWARILGYINVTLGGFNGIIAIPLLFGGHRLAAISVPSIFMSGILIYMGLQLTGAAANLRFAGLNENDKGFSDALGKIQKFFFLSATLYLIGFILVLLMLGLGLMASGGFPELMPQDPATVSI
;
A
#
# COMPACT_ATOMS: atom_id res chain seq x y z
N MET A 1 -42.95 37.18 -5.71
CA MET A 1 -41.94 36.35 -6.38
C MET A 1 -40.96 35.89 -5.31
N ALA A 2 -40.95 34.60 -4.97
CA ALA A 2 -39.97 34.05 -4.03
C ALA A 2 -38.61 33.91 -4.76
N PRO A 3 -37.48 34.22 -4.11
CA PRO A 3 -36.17 34.00 -4.71
C PRO A 3 -35.93 32.50 -4.88
N GLU A 4 -35.57 32.10 -6.10
CA GLU A 4 -35.16 30.72 -6.43
C GLU A 4 -34.00 30.29 -5.52
N PRO A 5 -34.06 29.13 -4.85
CA PRO A 5 -32.97 28.66 -4.00
C PRO A 5 -31.76 28.29 -4.86
N PHE A 6 -30.58 28.82 -4.53
CA PHE A 6 -29.31 28.48 -5.17
C PHE A 6 -29.13 26.94 -5.20
N THR A 7 -29.26 26.34 -6.38
CA THR A 7 -29.39 24.89 -6.52
C THR A 7 -28.03 24.17 -6.59
N SER A 8 -26.93 24.91 -6.75
CA SER A 8 -25.57 24.39 -6.58
C SER A 8 -24.55 25.50 -6.29
N LEU A 9 -23.64 25.26 -5.35
CA LEU A 9 -22.42 26.05 -5.21
C LEU A 9 -21.34 25.44 -6.12
N GLN A 10 -20.91 26.20 -7.13
CA GLN A 10 -19.70 25.88 -7.88
C GLN A 10 -18.48 26.36 -7.10
N TYR A 11 -17.78 25.42 -6.46
CA TYR A 11 -16.51 25.71 -5.81
C TYR A 11 -15.39 25.64 -6.84
N HIS A 12 -14.87 26.80 -7.23
CA HIS A 12 -13.63 26.86 -7.96
C HIS A 12 -12.47 26.77 -6.97
N LEU A 13 -11.56 25.83 -7.19
CA LEU A 13 -10.37 25.71 -6.37
C LEU A 13 -9.49 26.94 -6.56
N ASP A 14 -9.12 27.56 -5.44
CA ASP A 14 -8.08 28.58 -5.43
C ASP A 14 -6.72 27.95 -5.80
N LYS A 15 -5.74 28.78 -6.15
CA LYS A 15 -4.41 28.30 -6.56
C LYS A 15 -3.79 27.33 -5.53
N PRO A 16 -3.85 27.61 -4.21
CA PRO A 16 -3.40 26.66 -3.18
C PRO A 16 -4.12 25.31 -3.22
N GLY A 17 -5.45 25.31 -3.36
CA GLY A 17 -6.24 24.07 -3.47
C GLY A 17 -5.85 23.24 -4.69
N GLN A 18 -5.66 23.89 -5.85
CA GLN A 18 -5.23 23.21 -7.08
C GLN A 18 -3.85 22.58 -6.92
N GLU A 19 -2.88 23.30 -6.31
CA GLU A 19 -1.56 22.75 -6.04
C GLU A 19 -1.60 21.55 -5.09
N GLY A 20 -2.44 21.61 -4.05
CA GLY A 20 -2.63 20.52 -3.10
C GLY A 20 -3.13 19.24 -3.79
N LEU A 21 -4.10 19.37 -4.68
CA LEU A 21 -4.63 18.25 -5.46
C LEU A 21 -3.61 17.70 -6.46
N PHE A 22 -2.78 18.56 -7.05
CA PHE A 22 -1.71 18.13 -7.95
C PHE A 22 -0.66 17.30 -7.21
N LYS A 23 -0.28 17.72 -6.00
CA LYS A 23 0.60 16.95 -5.11
C LYS A 23 -0.06 15.63 -4.70
N LEU A 24 -1.36 15.64 -4.38
CA LEU A 24 -2.11 14.42 -4.08
C LEU A 24 -2.09 13.44 -5.26
N ALA A 25 -2.30 13.92 -6.49
CA ALA A 25 -2.20 13.11 -7.69
C ALA A 25 -0.78 12.51 -7.85
N GLN A 26 0.25 13.30 -7.57
CA GLN A 26 1.64 12.83 -7.62
C GLN A 26 1.90 11.74 -6.58
N TRP A 27 1.46 11.92 -5.33
CA TRP A 27 1.58 10.92 -4.28
C TRP A 27 0.77 9.66 -4.57
N ALA A 28 -0.43 9.79 -5.14
CA ALA A 28 -1.23 8.66 -5.61
C ALA A 28 -0.47 7.85 -6.65
N ARG A 29 0.14 8.52 -7.62
CA ARG A 29 0.94 7.86 -8.65
C ARG A 29 2.16 7.14 -8.06
N ILE A 30 2.88 7.77 -7.14
CA ILE A 30 4.05 7.17 -6.46
C ILE A 30 3.62 5.92 -5.69
N LEU A 31 2.59 6.04 -4.85
CA LEU A 31 2.05 4.91 -4.10
C LEU A 31 1.57 3.79 -5.03
N GLY A 32 0.98 4.18 -6.17
CA GLY A 32 0.56 3.25 -7.20
C GLY A 32 1.72 2.42 -7.76
N TYR A 33 2.85 3.06 -8.06
CA TYR A 33 4.06 2.34 -8.48
C TYR A 33 4.61 1.43 -7.40
N ILE A 34 4.66 1.89 -6.14
CA ILE A 34 5.10 1.06 -5.00
C ILE A 34 4.25 -0.21 -4.92
N ASN A 35 2.93 -0.07 -5.00
CA ASN A 35 1.99 -1.18 -4.97
C ASN A 35 2.22 -2.18 -6.13
N VAL A 36 2.38 -1.69 -7.37
CA VAL A 36 2.67 -2.57 -8.52
C VAL A 36 4.02 -3.28 -8.35
N THR A 37 5.06 -2.58 -7.92
CA THR A 37 6.40 -3.17 -7.73
C THR A 37 6.40 -4.21 -6.61
N LEU A 38 5.80 -3.91 -5.45
CA LEU A 38 5.71 -4.86 -4.33
C LEU A 38 4.87 -6.07 -4.69
N GLY A 39 3.71 -5.85 -5.32
CA GLY A 39 2.85 -6.94 -5.78
C GLY A 39 3.56 -7.80 -6.83
N GLY A 40 4.16 -7.19 -7.85
CA GLY A 40 4.92 -7.88 -8.89
C GLY A 40 6.07 -8.71 -8.32
N PHE A 41 6.87 -8.15 -7.42
CA PHE A 41 7.95 -8.87 -6.74
C PHE A 41 7.42 -10.06 -5.92
N ASN A 42 6.35 -9.85 -5.16
CA ASN A 42 5.70 -10.92 -4.40
C ASN A 42 5.20 -12.04 -5.34
N GLY A 43 4.51 -11.69 -6.43
CA GLY A 43 4.01 -12.64 -7.41
C GLY A 43 5.11 -13.45 -8.09
N ILE A 44 6.21 -12.81 -8.50
CA ILE A 44 7.36 -13.49 -9.12
C ILE A 44 7.95 -14.56 -8.19
N ILE A 45 8.02 -14.29 -6.88
CA ILE A 45 8.52 -15.27 -5.90
C ILE A 45 7.47 -16.35 -5.63
N ALA A 46 6.19 -15.97 -5.50
CA ALA A 46 5.13 -16.87 -5.07
C ALA A 46 4.68 -17.87 -6.15
N ILE A 47 4.72 -17.48 -7.43
CA ILE A 47 4.27 -18.36 -8.53
C ILE A 47 5.09 -19.66 -8.61
N PRO A 48 6.44 -19.65 -8.62
CA PRO A 48 7.22 -20.89 -8.59
C PRO A 48 6.94 -21.75 -7.36
N LEU A 49 6.70 -21.13 -6.20
CA LEU A 49 6.42 -21.83 -4.94
C LEU A 49 5.11 -22.63 -4.98
N LEU A 50 4.14 -22.27 -5.83
CA LEU A 50 2.93 -23.09 -6.06
C LEU A 50 3.27 -24.50 -6.56
N PHE A 51 4.31 -24.63 -7.38
CA PHE A 51 4.68 -25.89 -8.02
C PHE A 51 5.73 -26.68 -7.21
N GLY A 52 6.22 -26.12 -6.10
CA GLY A 52 7.27 -26.71 -5.25
C GLY A 52 6.81 -27.82 -4.28
N GLY A 53 5.53 -28.22 -4.31
CA GLY A 53 4.94 -29.27 -3.46
C GLY A 53 3.92 -28.77 -2.43
N HIS A 54 3.20 -29.69 -1.79
CA HIS A 54 2.00 -29.39 -0.98
C HIS A 54 2.22 -28.37 0.16
N ARG A 55 3.36 -28.40 0.85
CA ARG A 55 3.66 -27.46 1.96
C ARG A 55 3.97 -26.04 1.46
N LEU A 56 4.67 -25.93 0.34
CA LEU A 56 5.04 -24.64 -0.25
C LEU A 56 3.86 -23.99 -0.97
N ALA A 57 3.00 -24.82 -1.59
CA ALA A 57 1.75 -24.38 -2.23
C ALA A 57 0.78 -23.72 -1.24
N ALA A 58 0.68 -24.25 -0.01
CA ALA A 58 -0.20 -23.69 1.02
C ALA A 58 0.18 -22.26 1.43
N ILE A 59 1.48 -21.92 1.38
CA ILE A 59 1.98 -20.58 1.74
C ILE A 59 1.94 -19.64 0.52
N SER A 60 2.10 -20.16 -0.70
CA SER A 60 2.13 -19.33 -1.90
C SER A 60 0.75 -18.86 -2.35
N VAL A 61 -0.33 -19.61 -2.11
CA VAL A 61 -1.70 -19.19 -2.48
C VAL A 61 -2.10 -17.84 -1.85
N PRO A 62 -2.00 -17.63 -0.52
CA PRO A 62 -2.26 -16.32 0.09
C PRO A 62 -1.35 -15.21 -0.46
N SER A 63 -0.08 -15.55 -0.75
CA SER A 63 0.91 -14.60 -1.27
C SER A 63 0.55 -14.10 -2.68
N ILE A 64 0.11 -14.99 -3.56
CA ILE A 64 -0.33 -14.63 -4.93
C ILE A 64 -1.58 -13.76 -4.88
N PHE A 65 -2.52 -14.10 -4.02
CA PHE A 65 -3.72 -13.29 -3.83
C PHE A 65 -3.35 -11.86 -3.38
N MET A 66 -2.42 -11.77 -2.43
CA MET A 66 -1.89 -10.50 -1.95
C MET A 66 -1.19 -9.69 -3.05
N SER A 67 -0.37 -10.37 -3.87
CA SER A 67 0.25 -9.80 -5.07
C SER A 67 -0.80 -9.20 -6.01
N GLY A 68 -1.87 -9.94 -6.30
CA GLY A 68 -2.97 -9.48 -7.14
C GLY A 68 -3.66 -8.23 -6.60
N ILE A 69 -3.95 -8.20 -5.28
CA ILE A 69 -4.53 -7.02 -4.62
C ILE A 69 -3.62 -5.81 -4.75
N LEU A 70 -2.32 -5.96 -4.46
CA LEU A 70 -1.35 -4.86 -4.53
C LEU A 70 -1.26 -4.31 -5.97
N ILE A 71 -1.12 -5.17 -6.97
CA ILE A 71 -1.07 -4.74 -8.38
C ILE A 71 -2.36 -4.01 -8.77
N TYR A 72 -3.52 -4.56 -8.43
CA TYR A 72 -4.81 -3.94 -8.73
C TYR A 72 -4.93 -2.54 -8.12
N MET A 73 -4.64 -2.39 -6.83
CA MET A 73 -4.65 -1.07 -6.18
C MET A 73 -3.66 -0.11 -6.81
N GLY A 74 -2.48 -0.60 -7.18
CA GLY A 74 -1.44 0.21 -7.80
C GLY A 74 -1.85 0.77 -9.17
N LEU A 75 -2.46 -0.08 -10.01
CA LEU A 75 -3.03 0.33 -11.29
C LEU A 75 -4.18 1.33 -11.14
N GLN A 76 -5.05 1.13 -10.13
CA GLN A 76 -6.14 2.07 -9.87
C GLN A 76 -5.65 3.43 -9.39
N LEU A 77 -4.64 3.48 -8.52
CA LEU A 77 -4.04 4.72 -8.04
C LEU A 77 -3.31 5.48 -9.16
N THR A 78 -2.51 4.79 -9.97
CA THR A 78 -1.82 5.41 -11.11
C THR A 78 -2.80 5.94 -12.16
N GLY A 79 -3.85 5.17 -12.48
CA GLY A 79 -4.91 5.60 -13.40
C GLY A 79 -5.71 6.78 -12.87
N ALA A 80 -6.12 6.73 -11.59
CA ALA A 80 -6.85 7.83 -10.97
C ALA A 80 -6.01 9.11 -10.85
N ALA A 81 -4.70 9.01 -10.58
CA ALA A 81 -3.79 10.14 -10.61
C ALA A 81 -3.71 10.81 -11.99
N ALA A 82 -3.62 10.02 -13.05
CA ALA A 82 -3.60 10.52 -14.42
C ALA A 82 -4.93 11.21 -14.78
N ASN A 83 -6.06 10.58 -14.42
CA ASN A 83 -7.40 11.12 -14.65
C ASN A 83 -7.65 12.41 -13.86
N LEU A 84 -7.18 12.50 -12.61
CA LEU A 84 -7.33 13.71 -11.79
C LEU A 84 -6.59 14.90 -12.43
N ARG A 85 -5.36 14.66 -12.90
CA ARG A 85 -4.56 15.68 -13.58
C ARG A 85 -5.18 16.09 -14.92
N PHE A 86 -5.66 15.14 -15.72
CA PHE A 86 -6.33 15.42 -16.98
C PHE A 86 -7.65 16.17 -16.79
N ALA A 87 -8.46 15.77 -15.82
CA ALA A 87 -9.73 16.40 -15.52
C ALA A 87 -9.56 17.83 -14.98
N GLY A 88 -8.52 18.06 -14.17
CA GLY A 88 -8.17 19.40 -13.70
C GLY A 88 -7.70 20.35 -14.81
N LEU A 89 -7.02 19.84 -15.85
CA LEU A 89 -6.61 20.64 -17.00
C LEU A 89 -7.75 20.96 -17.98
N ASN A 90 -8.76 20.10 -18.03
CA ASN A 90 -9.89 20.21 -18.97
C ASN A 90 -11.19 20.64 -18.31
N GLU A 91 -11.14 21.15 -17.07
CA GLU A 91 -12.32 21.62 -16.30
C GLU A 91 -13.48 20.61 -16.26
N ASN A 92 -13.15 19.32 -16.16
CA ASN A 92 -14.14 18.24 -16.14
C ASN A 92 -14.47 17.84 -14.69
N ASP A 93 -15.45 18.50 -14.09
CA ASP A 93 -15.86 18.30 -12.69
C ASP A 93 -16.21 16.86 -12.34
N LYS A 94 -16.92 16.15 -13.24
CA LYS A 94 -17.34 14.76 -13.01
C LYS A 94 -16.14 13.83 -12.99
N GLY A 95 -15.24 13.96 -13.98
CA GLY A 95 -14.00 13.18 -14.05
C GLY A 95 -13.06 13.48 -12.89
N PHE A 96 -13.01 14.74 -12.47
CA PHE A 96 -12.22 15.20 -11.35
C PHE A 96 -12.69 14.56 -10.03
N SER A 97 -13.99 14.63 -9.74
CA SER A 97 -14.58 14.05 -8.53
C SER A 97 -14.43 12.52 -8.47
N ASP A 98 -14.68 11.82 -9.59
CA ASP A 98 -14.51 10.36 -9.67
C ASP A 98 -13.04 9.95 -9.42
N ALA A 99 -12.10 10.65 -10.04
CA ALA A 99 -10.68 10.40 -9.86
C ALA A 99 -10.23 10.65 -8.40
N LEU A 100 -10.70 11.73 -7.78
CA LEU A 100 -10.40 12.05 -6.39
C LEU A 100 -10.98 11.01 -5.43
N GLY A 101 -12.22 10.57 -5.66
CA GLY A 101 -12.86 9.50 -4.88
C GLY A 101 -12.11 8.17 -4.97
N LYS A 102 -11.63 7.81 -6.16
CA LYS A 102 -10.77 6.63 -6.36
C LYS A 102 -9.45 6.76 -5.59
N ILE A 103 -8.77 7.91 -5.70
CA ILE A 103 -7.53 8.17 -4.95
C ILE A 103 -7.77 7.99 -3.46
N GLN A 104 -8.79 8.64 -2.89
CA GLN A 104 -9.10 8.54 -1.46
C GLN A 104 -9.36 7.09 -1.03
N LYS A 105 -10.20 6.35 -1.76
CA LYS A 105 -10.54 4.96 -1.45
C LYS A 105 -9.31 4.06 -1.47
N PHE A 106 -8.49 4.13 -2.52
CA PHE A 106 -7.33 3.25 -2.67
C PHE A 106 -6.14 3.67 -1.79
N PHE A 107 -6.01 4.95 -1.43
CA PHE A 107 -5.08 5.38 -0.38
C PHE A 107 -5.43 4.77 0.97
N PHE A 108 -6.70 4.90 1.38
CA PHE A 108 -7.16 4.37 2.66
C PHE A 108 -6.97 2.86 2.72
N LEU A 109 -7.30 2.16 1.64
CA LEU A 109 -7.11 0.72 1.54
C LEU A 109 -5.63 0.33 1.62
N SER A 110 -4.75 1.03 0.87
CA SER A 110 -3.30 0.78 0.91
C SER A 110 -2.72 1.03 2.30
N ALA A 111 -3.09 2.13 2.96
CA ALA A 111 -2.63 2.48 4.30
C ALA A 111 -3.06 1.43 5.34
N THR A 112 -4.32 0.99 5.30
CA THR A 112 -4.85 -0.06 6.19
C THR A 112 -4.08 -1.36 6.01
N LEU A 113 -3.85 -1.74 4.76
CA LEU A 113 -3.22 -3.00 4.39
C LEU A 113 -1.73 -3.01 4.75
N TYR A 114 -1.02 -1.90 4.59
CA TYR A 114 0.35 -1.74 5.06
C TYR A 114 0.46 -1.73 6.58
N LEU A 115 -0.49 -1.10 7.29
CA LEU A 115 -0.52 -1.12 8.75
C LEU A 115 -0.69 -2.54 9.28
N ILE A 116 -1.64 -3.30 8.72
CA ILE A 116 -1.83 -4.72 9.06
C ILE A 116 -0.56 -5.51 8.79
N GLY A 117 0.04 -5.34 7.60
CA GLY A 117 1.28 -6.01 7.24
C GLY A 117 2.43 -5.68 8.20
N PHE A 118 2.59 -4.41 8.57
CA PHE A 118 3.60 -3.96 9.51
C PHE A 118 3.43 -4.59 10.90
N ILE A 119 2.20 -4.62 11.43
CA ILE A 119 1.90 -5.27 12.71
C ILE A 119 2.24 -6.76 12.66
N LEU A 120 1.88 -7.46 11.59
CA LEU A 120 2.18 -8.89 11.43
C LEU A 120 3.69 -9.15 11.39
N VAL A 121 4.46 -8.33 10.66
CA VAL A 121 5.93 -8.44 10.62
C VAL A 121 6.54 -8.22 12.00
N LEU A 122 6.07 -7.22 12.77
CA LEU A 122 6.55 -6.99 14.13
C LEU A 122 6.24 -8.17 15.06
N LEU A 123 5.04 -8.76 14.95
CA LEU A 123 4.67 -9.95 15.73
C LEU A 123 5.57 -11.14 15.38
N MET A 124 5.82 -11.40 14.10
CA MET A 124 6.70 -12.48 13.66
C MET A 124 8.14 -12.27 14.15
N LEU A 125 8.65 -11.04 14.09
CA LEU A 125 9.99 -10.71 14.59
C LEU A 125 10.07 -10.92 16.11
N GLY A 126 9.09 -10.44 16.87
CA GLY A 126 9.05 -10.62 18.33
C GLY A 126 8.98 -12.09 18.75
N LEU A 127 8.13 -12.89 18.10
CA LEU A 127 8.03 -14.33 18.35
C LEU A 127 9.30 -15.08 17.94
N GLY A 128 9.90 -14.70 16.80
CA GLY A 128 11.15 -15.30 16.32
C GLY A 128 12.31 -15.07 17.27
N LEU A 129 12.45 -13.86 17.82
CA LEU A 129 13.49 -13.51 18.80
C LEU A 129 13.31 -14.27 20.13
N MET A 130 12.07 -14.50 20.57
CA MET A 130 11.80 -15.32 21.76
C MET A 130 12.08 -16.81 21.51
N ALA A 131 11.77 -17.31 20.31
CA ALA A 131 12.02 -18.71 19.94
C ALA A 131 13.50 -19.04 19.74
N SER A 132 14.32 -18.07 19.30
CA SER A 132 15.77 -18.24 19.10
C SER A 132 16.61 -18.02 20.36
N GLY A 133 16.00 -17.79 21.52
CA GLY A 133 16.72 -17.62 22.79
C GLY A 133 17.48 -16.30 22.90
N GLY A 134 16.93 -15.21 22.34
CA GLY A 134 17.36 -13.81 22.51
C GLY A 134 18.75 -13.58 23.15
N PHE A 135 19.80 -13.70 22.34
CA PHE A 135 21.22 -13.41 22.66
C PHE A 135 21.94 -14.41 23.60
N PRO A 136 22.35 -15.60 23.11
CA PRO A 136 23.30 -16.45 23.84
C PRO A 136 24.71 -15.82 23.97
N GLU A 137 25.10 -14.91 23.07
CA GLU A 137 26.44 -14.26 23.05
C GLU A 137 26.74 -13.27 24.20
N LEU A 138 25.76 -12.93 25.05
CA LEU A 138 25.97 -12.01 26.19
C LEU A 138 26.14 -12.72 27.54
N MET A 139 26.09 -14.06 27.57
CA MET A 139 26.46 -14.81 28.77
C MET A 139 27.99 -14.85 28.83
N PRO A 140 28.62 -14.37 29.92
CA PRO A 140 30.06 -14.52 30.11
C PRO A 140 30.39 -16.01 29.96
N GLN A 141 31.36 -16.34 29.10
CA GLN A 141 31.96 -17.67 29.13
C GLN A 141 32.50 -17.88 30.54
N ASP A 142 31.93 -18.85 31.25
CA ASP A 142 32.42 -19.26 32.57
C ASP A 142 33.87 -19.76 32.37
N PRO A 143 34.89 -19.07 32.91
CA PRO A 143 36.27 -19.45 32.71
C PRO A 143 36.62 -20.56 33.70
N ALA A 144 35.98 -21.72 33.57
CA ALA A 144 36.19 -22.82 34.51
C ALA A 144 36.03 -24.20 33.87
N THR A 145 36.70 -24.44 32.74
CA THR A 145 37.15 -25.80 32.41
C THR A 145 38.46 -25.75 31.63
N VAL A 146 39.56 -25.55 32.36
CA VAL A 146 40.84 -26.13 31.97
C VAL A 146 40.88 -27.52 32.62
N SER A 147 40.60 -28.56 31.84
CA SER A 147 40.92 -29.93 32.23
C SER A 147 42.29 -30.28 31.63
N ILE A 148 43.26 -30.49 32.51
CA ILE A 148 44.55 -31.14 32.27
C ILE A 148 44.31 -32.61 31.88
#